data_AF-A0A1Z4MRV9-F1
#
_entry.id   AF-A0A1Z4MRV9-F1
#
_cell.length_a   1.000
_cell.length_b   1.000
_cell.length_c   1.000
_cell.angle_alpha   90.00
_cell.angle_beta   90.00
_cell.angle_gamma   90.00
#
_symmetry.space_group_name_H-M   'P 1'
#
loop_
_entity.id
_entity.type
_entity.pdbx_description
1 polymer ?
#
loop_
_entity_poly.entity_id
_entity_poly.type
_entity_poly.pdbx_seq_one_letter_code
_entity_poly.pdbx_strand_id
1 'polypeptide(L)' 'MQPDGNLVLYNTSNYPRWASQTFGNPGAFFDIQDDGNLVVYCAGSQTQTADHALRASASNDM' A
#
# COMPACT_ATOMS: atom_id res chain seq x y z
N MET A 1 0.36 -5.46 -5.69
CA MET A 1 0.81 -4.07 -5.87
C MET A 1 0.67 -3.72 -7.34
N GLN A 2 0.06 -2.59 -7.66
CA GLN A 2 -0.08 -2.11 -9.03
C GLN A 2 1.15 -1.29 -9.47
N PRO A 3 1.42 -1.15 -10.78
CA PRO A 3 2.58 -0.41 -11.28
C PRO A 3 2.60 1.08 -10.89
N ASP A 4 1.43 1.67 -10.64
CA ASP A 4 1.26 3.07 -10.22
C ASP A 4 1.53 3.31 -8.73
N GLY A 5 1.86 2.26 -7.98
CA GLY A 5 2.13 2.34 -6.55
C GLY A 5 0.92 2.11 -5.64
N ASN A 6 -0.22 1.66 -6.19
CA ASN A 6 -1.41 1.40 -5.39
C ASN A 6 -1.51 -0.07 -4.95
N LEU A 7 -1.83 -0.31 -3.68
CA LEU A 7 -2.18 -1.64 -3.19
C LEU A 7 -3.70 -1.79 -3.24
N VAL A 8 -4.17 -2.66 -4.12
CA VAL A 8 -5.60 -2.89 -4.33
C VAL A 8 -5.93 -4.34 -4.05
N LEU A 9 -6.97 -4.56 -3.24
CA LEU A 9 -7.54 -5.87 -2.99
C LEU A 9 -8.64 -6.13 -4.01
N TYR A 10 -8.49 -7.20 -4.78
CA TYR A 10 -9.48 -7.65 -5.75
C TYR A 10 -10.19 -8.91 -5.26
N ASN A 11 -11.45 -9.09 -5.66
CA ASN A 11 -12.10 -10.39 -5.57
C ASN A 11 -11.68 -11.32 -6.73
N THR A 12 -12.17 -12.56 -6.71
CA THR A 12 -11.88 -13.58 -7.74
C THR A 12 -12.40 -13.23 -9.14
N SER A 13 -13.29 -12.25 -9.24
CA SER A 13 -13.83 -11.72 -10.51
C SER A 13 -13.09 -10.47 -10.99
N ASN A 14 -11.92 -10.16 -10.40
CA ASN A 14 -11.13 -8.95 -10.69
C ASN A 14 -11.86 -7.62 -10.41
N TYR A 15 -12.85 -7.60 -9.53
CA TYR A 15 -13.46 -6.36 -9.04
C TYR A 15 -12.71 -5.84 -7.80
N PRO A 16 -12.32 -4.55 -7.78
CA PRO A 16 -11.65 -3.96 -6.62
C PRO A 16 -12.64 -3.88 -5.46
N ARG A 17 -12.20 -4.32 -4.28
CA ARG A 17 -12.98 -4.28 -3.04
C ARG A 17 -12.47 -3.22 -2.08
N TRP A 18 -11.20 -2.85 -2.22
CA TRP A 18 -10.51 -1.91 -1.34
C TRP A 18 -9.20 -1.44 -2.01
N ALA A 19 -8.76 -0.22 -1.71
CA ALA A 19 -7.47 0.30 -2.17
C ALA A 19 -6.79 1.16 -1.09
N SER A 20 -5.46 1.12 -1.03
CA SER A 20 -4.63 1.91 -0.11
C SER A 20 -4.59 3.40 -0.44
N GLN A 21 -5.02 3.79 -1.65
CA GLN A 21 -4.98 5.15 -2.18
C GLN A 21 -3.55 5.73 -2.26
N THR A 22 -2.56 4.86 -2.52
CA THR A 22 -1.13 5.24 -2.63
C THR A 22 -0.66 5.40 -4.08
N PHE A 23 -1.60 5.53 -5.03
CA PHE A 23 -1.29 5.76 -6.44
C PHE A 23 -0.42 7.02 -6.64
N GLY A 24 0.38 7.04 -7.70
CA GLY A 24 1.36 8.11 -7.96
C GLY A 24 2.75 7.85 -7.37
N ASN A 25 2.97 6.66 -6.80
CA ASN A 25 4.25 6.23 -6.22
C ASN A 25 4.80 5.00 -6.97
N PRO A 26 5.20 5.13 -8.23
CA PRO A 26 5.68 3.99 -9.01
C PRO A 26 6.89 3.33 -8.34
N GLY A 27 6.90 2.00 -8.32
CA GLY A 27 7.93 1.22 -7.62
C GLY A 27 7.74 1.12 -6.11
N ALA A 28 6.61 1.61 -5.56
CA ALA A 28 6.25 1.33 -4.18
C ALA A 28 6.08 -0.18 -3.94
N PHE A 29 6.36 -0.61 -2.71
CA PHE A 29 6.27 -2.01 -2.28
C PHE A 29 5.49 -2.15 -0.98
N PHE A 30 4.95 -3.34 -0.77
CA PHE A 30 4.16 -3.68 0.40
C PHE A 30 4.92 -4.68 1.26
N ASP A 31 4.91 -4.47 2.58
CA ASP A 31 5.57 -5.34 3.55
C ASP A 31 4.71 -5.57 4.79
N ILE A 32 4.90 -6.72 5.42
CA ILE A 32 4.31 -7.07 6.72
C ILE A 32 5.45 -7.11 7.73
N GLN A 33 5.44 -6.16 8.66
CA GLN A 33 6.48 -6.03 9.65
C GLN A 33 6.31 -7.07 10.77
N ASP A 34 7.40 -7.35 11.51
CA ASP A 34 7.40 -8.31 12.63
C ASP A 34 6.45 -7.93 13.77
N ASP A 35 6.06 -6.65 13.86
CA ASP A 35 5.11 -6.13 14.84
C ASP A 35 3.64 -6.30 14.42
N GLY A 36 3.39 -6.87 13.24
CA GLY A 36 2.06 -7.12 12.69
C GLY A 36 1.48 -5.95 11.88
N ASN A 37 2.25 -4.87 11.66
CA ASN A 37 1.80 -3.76 10.83
C ASN A 37 1.93 -4.07 9.34
N LEU A 38 0.94 -3.60 8.58
CA LEU A 38 0.90 -3.65 7.12
C LEU A 38 1.30 -2.28 6.57
N VAL A 39 2.41 -2.22 5.83
CA VAL A 39 3.00 -0.95 5.40
C VAL A 39 3.22 -0.94 3.89
N VAL A 40 2.91 0.19 3.26
CA VAL A 40 3.27 0.48 1.87
C VAL A 40 4.37 1.53 1.87
N TYR A 41 5.51 1.19 1.26
CA TYR A 41 6.69 2.05 1.15
C TYR A 41 6.83 2.60 -0.26
N CYS A 42 7.24 3.86 -0.40
CA CYS A 42 7.61 4.42 -1.70
C CYS A 42 8.98 3.94 -2.15
N ALA A 43 9.18 3.84 -3.47
CA ALA A 43 10.50 3.56 -4.05
C ALA A 43 11.56 4.53 -3.50
N GLY A 44 12.70 4.00 -3.07
CA GLY A 44 13.79 4.79 -2.48
C GLY A 44 13.65 5.09 -0.98
N SER A 45 12.52 4.76 -0.34
CA SER A 45 12.43 4.70 1.13
C SER A 45 13.13 3.45 1.65
N GLN A 46 14.47 3.49 1.65
CA GLN A 46 15.32 2.45 2.24
C GLN A 46 15.38 2.53 3.78
N THR A 47 14.76 3.54 4.38
CA THR A 47 14.76 3.76 5.83
C THR A 47 13.55 3.06 6.46
N GLN A 48 13.77 1.84 6.95
CA GLN A 48 12.83 1.02 7.74
C GLN A 48 12.55 1.63 9.14
N THR A 49 12.16 2.89 9.21
CA THR A 49 11.74 3.54 10.44
C THR A 49 10.40 4.20 10.22
N ALA A 50 9.46 4.02 11.16
CA ALA A 50 8.06 4.46 11.05
C ALA A 50 7.86 5.95 10.68
N ASP A 51 8.90 6.77 10.84
CA ASP A 51 8.94 8.19 10.45
C ASP A 51 8.76 8.46 8.94
N HIS A 52 8.95 7.46 8.06
CA HIS A 52 8.71 7.60 6.61
C HIS A 52 7.57 6.72 6.07
N ALA A 53 6.81 6.07 6.96
CA ALA A 53 5.64 5.32 6.54
C ALA A 53 4.52 6.30 6.15
N LEU A 54 4.09 6.26 4.88
CA LEU A 54 2.83 6.88 4.49
C LEU A 54 1.71 6.15 5.24
N ARG A 55 1.02 6.87 6.11
CA ARG A 55 -0.19 6.37 6.79
C ARG A 55 -1.28 6.22 5.73
N ALA A 56 -1.37 5.05 5.13
CA ALA A 56 -2.44 4.71 4.20
C ALA A 56 -3.72 4.43 5.02
N SER A 57 -4.56 5.44 5.19
CA SER A 57 -5.94 5.24 5.62
C SER A 57 -6.77 5.03 4.37
N ALA A 58 -7.32 3.84 4.21
CA ALA A 58 -8.20 3.55 3.09
C ALA A 58 -9.66 3.87 3.44
N SER A 59 -10.34 4.55 2.52
CA SER A 59 -11.80 4.75 2.61
C SER A 59 -12.53 3.47 2.20
N ASN A 60 -13.54 3.10 2.98
CA ASN A 60 -14.41 1.96 2.72
C ASN A 60 -15.75 2.47 2.19
N ASP A 61 -15.72 3.11 1.02
CA ASP A 61 -16.94 3.49 0.31
C ASP A 61 -17.44 2.25 -0.44
N MET A 62 -18.42 1.56 0.15
CA MET A 62 -19.19 0.50 -0.52
C MET A 62 -20.17 1.10 -1.53
#